data_AF-A0A2E3RTI3-F1
#
_entry.id   AF-A0A2E3RTI3-F1
#
_cell.length_a   1.000
_cell.length_b   1.000
_cell.length_c   1.000
_cell.angle_alpha   90.00
_cell.angle_beta   90.00
_cell.angle_gamma   90.00
#
_symmetry.space_group_name_H-M   'P 1'
#
loop_
_entity.id
_entity.type
_entity.pdbx_description
1 polymer ?
#
loop_
_entity_poly.entity_id
_entity_poly.type
_entity_poly.pdbx_seq_one_letter_code
_entity_poly.pdbx_strand_id
1 'polypeptide(L)'
;MASIQNMSLVHPLSEAARGVPLWVGCLLLLVLCGPCHAQREAKASWWDRTQPVSSRHYMIRSDLPREDSIALANHLDTMYMEYSRRLSTLQQRAPEALNVMMFASRDDYQRTLRTRFGIDGTGSGGMFFVTPKATALAFYTENVPFSRILHVIQHEAWHQYAYSRFGNDLPIWVNEGLAEYFGEAAVVGRSVILGQTTDHVLERVRKSISNGTAIRFHDLLTMSGDRWNRNVRLGNASIQYAQSWSMVHFLVHADDGRYRSRFEQYLVRLNKGQESESAFIEAFGTNDLVAFERSWAEYAMACRPSSFVTAMQNIEFMAEGLLELDRAGIRPGSMEELAGMLKEIGFKFTIDRHGYSLEMSAEDPSCFVIPDDDLDRRVPRFEFVADPARRRQTRKEQLLEQANPMPPIIRSVKLSPRNLQLRWIRNEDNTGFIWHVDFTSK
;
A
#
# COMPACT_ATOMS: atom_id res chain seq x y z
N MET A 1 -26.83 -8.96 -33.28
CA MET A 1 -27.92 -9.45 -34.14
C MET A 1 -27.36 -10.54 -35.05
N ALA A 2 -28.13 -11.63 -35.21
CA ALA A 2 -28.05 -12.66 -36.26
C ALA A 2 -26.93 -13.75 -36.21
N SER A 3 -27.19 -14.69 -35.31
CA SER A 3 -27.14 -16.17 -35.41
C SER A 3 -27.44 -16.84 -36.78
N ILE A 4 -26.68 -17.92 -37.11
CA ILE A 4 -27.08 -19.27 -37.64
C ILE A 4 -27.65 -19.35 -39.10
N GLN A 5 -27.46 -20.33 -40.01
CA GLN A 5 -26.98 -21.75 -40.12
C GLN A 5 -26.75 -22.09 -41.63
N ASN A 6 -26.12 -23.23 -41.96
CA ASN A 6 -26.58 -24.18 -43.00
C ASN A 6 -25.72 -25.47 -43.01
N MET A 7 -26.30 -26.64 -42.66
CA MET A 7 -26.94 -27.68 -43.52
C MET A 7 -25.92 -28.69 -44.12
N SER A 8 -25.90 -29.96 -43.67
CA SER A 8 -26.61 -31.13 -44.26
C SER A 8 -25.63 -32.00 -45.09
N LEU A 9 -25.64 -33.34 -45.21
CA LEU A 9 -26.68 -34.38 -45.14
C LEU A 9 -26.02 -35.79 -45.28
N VAL A 10 -26.83 -36.85 -45.08
CA VAL A 10 -26.82 -38.21 -45.70
C VAL A 10 -26.46 -39.45 -44.82
N HIS A 11 -27.49 -40.29 -44.59
CA HIS A 11 -27.53 -41.71 -44.15
C HIS A 11 -27.50 -42.70 -45.34
N PRO A 12 -27.24 -44.02 -45.19
CA PRO A 12 -28.31 -45.06 -44.97
C PRO A 12 -27.87 -46.30 -44.11
N LEU A 13 -28.72 -46.89 -43.23
CA LEU A 13 -29.65 -48.06 -43.32
C LEU A 13 -29.07 -49.48 -43.49
N SER A 14 -29.41 -50.39 -42.56
CA SER A 14 -29.98 -51.76 -42.77
C SER A 14 -30.27 -52.45 -41.42
N GLU A 15 -31.54 -52.67 -41.03
CA GLU A 15 -32.31 -53.93 -41.12
C GLU A 15 -31.86 -55.12 -40.24
N ALA A 16 -32.75 -55.52 -39.32
CA ALA A 16 -33.41 -56.84 -39.26
C ALA A 16 -33.54 -57.40 -37.82
N ALA A 17 -34.79 -57.63 -37.42
CA ALA A 17 -35.19 -58.31 -36.19
C ALA A 17 -35.46 -59.80 -36.43
N ARG A 18 -35.23 -60.65 -35.41
CA ARG A 18 -36.08 -61.79 -34.97
C ARG A 18 -35.36 -62.66 -33.93
N GLY A 19 -36.08 -63.07 -32.88
CA GLY A 19 -35.82 -64.32 -32.15
C GLY A 19 -35.51 -64.20 -30.64
N VAL A 20 -36.41 -64.73 -29.83
CA VAL A 20 -36.32 -65.08 -28.38
C VAL A 20 -36.65 -66.59 -28.29
N PRO A 21 -36.36 -67.42 -27.25
CA PRO A 21 -35.63 -67.26 -25.97
C PRO A 21 -34.58 -68.39 -25.68
N LEU A 22 -33.77 -68.26 -24.61
CA LEU A 22 -33.67 -69.18 -23.44
C LEU A 22 -32.36 -68.98 -22.64
N TRP A 23 -32.45 -69.29 -21.35
CA TRP A 23 -31.57 -68.99 -20.23
C TRP A 23 -30.22 -69.73 -20.20
N VAL A 24 -29.11 -69.04 -19.87
CA VAL A 24 -27.99 -69.52 -19.02
C VAL A 24 -27.34 -68.32 -18.33
N GLY A 25 -27.12 -68.41 -17.02
CA GLY A 25 -26.50 -67.36 -16.21
C GLY A 25 -24.99 -67.26 -16.37
N CYS A 26 -24.48 -66.04 -16.23
CA CYS A 26 -23.07 -65.76 -15.94
C CYS A 26 -22.98 -64.60 -14.94
N LEU A 27 -22.33 -64.87 -13.80
CA LEU A 27 -21.87 -63.89 -12.82
C LEU A 27 -20.98 -62.85 -13.51
N LEU A 28 -21.29 -61.57 -13.35
CA LEU A 28 -20.39 -60.44 -13.64
C LEU A 28 -20.06 -59.75 -12.32
N LEU A 29 -18.80 -59.89 -11.88
CA LEU A 29 -18.22 -59.10 -10.80
C LEU A 29 -18.22 -57.63 -11.23
N LEU A 30 -19.14 -56.84 -10.67
CA LEU A 30 -19.06 -55.38 -10.68
C LEU A 30 -18.02 -54.95 -9.65
N VAL A 31 -16.83 -54.58 -10.14
CA VAL A 31 -15.88 -53.77 -9.37
C VAL A 31 -16.55 -52.42 -9.11
N LEU A 32 -17.05 -52.22 -7.89
CA LEU A 32 -17.51 -50.93 -7.41
C LEU A 32 -16.30 -50.01 -7.27
N CYS A 33 -15.93 -49.31 -8.34
CA CYS A 33 -15.20 -48.06 -8.23
C CYS A 33 -16.11 -47.05 -7.54
N GLY A 34 -16.07 -47.01 -6.20
CA GLY A 34 -16.70 -45.95 -5.43
C GLY A 34 -16.13 -44.61 -5.88
N PRO A 35 -16.96 -43.61 -6.22
CA PRO A 35 -16.45 -42.30 -6.57
C PRO A 35 -15.78 -41.71 -5.34
N CYS A 36 -14.45 -41.59 -5.40
CA CYS A 36 -13.64 -40.84 -4.45
C CYS A 36 -14.02 -39.36 -4.56
N HIS A 37 -15.14 -38.99 -3.94
CA HIS A 37 -15.43 -37.61 -3.64
C HIS A 37 -14.45 -37.21 -2.54
N ALA A 38 -13.32 -36.65 -2.94
CA ALA A 38 -12.58 -35.76 -2.05
C ALA A 38 -13.55 -34.64 -1.68
N GLN A 39 -14.23 -34.78 -0.53
CA GLN A 39 -14.91 -33.67 0.11
C GLN A 39 -13.82 -32.63 0.38
N ARG A 40 -13.70 -31.64 -0.51
CA ARG A 40 -13.10 -30.36 -0.14
C ARG A 40 -13.97 -29.84 0.98
N GLU A 41 -13.53 -29.98 2.23
CA GLU A 41 -14.14 -29.24 3.33
C GLU A 41 -14.23 -27.78 2.90
N ALA A 42 -15.45 -27.26 2.82
CA ALA A 42 -15.67 -25.87 2.47
C ALA A 42 -15.04 -25.03 3.59
N LYS A 43 -13.87 -24.42 3.31
CA LYS A 43 -13.22 -23.49 4.23
C LYS A 43 -14.26 -22.44 4.64
N ALA A 44 -14.51 -22.31 5.95
CA ALA A 44 -15.43 -21.31 6.49
C ALA A 44 -15.08 -19.93 5.93
N SER A 45 -16.10 -19.11 5.62
CA SER A 45 -15.85 -17.77 5.07
C SER A 45 -15.00 -16.96 6.04
N TRP A 46 -14.25 -15.97 5.54
CA TRP A 46 -13.46 -15.10 6.41
C TRP A 46 -14.34 -14.44 7.48
N TRP A 47 -15.56 -14.09 7.09
CA TRP A 47 -16.54 -13.57 8.02
C TRP A 47 -16.98 -14.59 9.08
N ASP A 48 -17.07 -15.88 8.81
CA ASP A 48 -17.57 -16.81 9.84
C ASP A 48 -16.47 -17.24 10.83
N ARG A 49 -15.20 -17.20 10.40
CA ARG A 49 -14.04 -17.64 11.20
C ARG A 49 -13.34 -16.55 12.00
N THR A 50 -13.68 -15.29 11.78
CA THR A 50 -13.10 -14.13 12.50
C THR A 50 -14.11 -13.54 13.48
N GLN A 51 -13.66 -12.74 14.43
CA GLN A 51 -14.53 -11.98 15.34
C GLN A 51 -13.98 -10.57 15.51
N PRO A 52 -14.83 -9.57 15.76
CA PRO A 52 -14.37 -8.21 15.97
C PRO A 52 -13.82 -8.05 17.40
N VAL A 53 -12.73 -7.30 17.53
CA VAL A 53 -12.05 -6.99 18.78
C VAL A 53 -11.74 -5.50 18.81
N SER A 54 -11.94 -4.86 19.96
CA SER A 54 -11.65 -3.42 20.11
C SER A 54 -10.16 -3.16 20.33
N SER A 55 -9.63 -2.14 19.65
CA SER A 55 -8.40 -1.43 20.04
C SER A 55 -8.77 -0.22 20.91
N ARG A 56 -7.88 0.78 21.04
CA ARG A 56 -8.21 2.01 21.78
C ARG A 56 -9.29 2.83 21.08
N HIS A 57 -9.25 2.92 19.74
CA HIS A 57 -10.18 3.73 18.95
C HIS A 57 -10.97 2.92 17.93
N TYR A 58 -10.48 1.76 17.49
CA TYR A 58 -11.06 1.01 16.38
C TYR A 58 -11.74 -0.28 16.81
N MET A 59 -12.67 -0.75 15.97
CA MET A 59 -13.17 -2.12 15.98
C MET A 59 -12.48 -2.91 14.88
N ILE A 60 -11.61 -3.86 15.25
CA ILE A 60 -10.75 -4.61 14.35
C ILE A 60 -11.31 -6.02 14.13
N ARG A 61 -11.41 -6.46 12.88
CA ARG A 61 -11.69 -7.84 12.51
C ARG A 61 -10.56 -8.36 11.62
N SER A 62 -9.91 -9.45 12.01
CA SER A 62 -8.71 -9.93 11.33
C SER A 62 -8.50 -11.44 11.44
N ASP A 63 -7.82 -12.03 10.45
CA ASP A 63 -7.22 -13.37 10.48
C ASP A 63 -5.68 -13.34 10.37
N LEU A 64 -5.05 -12.18 10.59
CA LEU A 64 -3.61 -12.05 10.71
C LEU A 64 -3.11 -12.72 12.01
N PRO A 65 -1.80 -13.07 12.09
CA PRO A 65 -1.18 -13.43 13.35
C PRO A 65 -1.44 -12.37 14.43
N ARG A 66 -1.66 -12.81 15.67
CA ARG A 66 -2.07 -11.93 16.77
C ARG A 66 -1.12 -10.76 17.00
N GLU A 67 0.18 -11.00 16.86
CA GLU A 67 1.21 -9.97 17.00
C GLU A 67 1.06 -8.87 15.94
N ASP A 68 0.88 -9.25 14.67
CA ASP A 68 0.67 -8.34 13.55
C ASP A 68 -0.63 -7.56 13.68
N SER A 69 -1.74 -8.23 14.05
CA SER A 69 -3.02 -7.55 14.30
C SER A 69 -2.89 -6.46 15.37
N ILE A 70 -2.17 -6.75 16.47
CA ILE A 70 -1.95 -5.78 17.55
C ILE A 70 -1.04 -4.64 17.07
N ALA A 71 0.03 -4.94 16.33
CA ALA A 71 0.94 -3.92 15.81
C ALA A 71 0.22 -2.94 14.88
N LEU A 72 -0.57 -3.45 13.92
CA LEU A 72 -1.32 -2.62 12.98
C LEU A 72 -2.47 -1.85 13.67
N ALA A 73 -3.14 -2.45 14.65
CA ALA A 73 -4.16 -1.75 15.44
C ALA A 73 -3.56 -0.57 16.24
N ASN A 74 -2.40 -0.77 16.89
CA ASN A 74 -1.71 0.31 17.60
C ASN A 74 -1.22 1.41 16.66
N HIS A 75 -0.81 1.06 15.43
CA HIS A 75 -0.43 2.03 14.40
C HIS A 75 -1.64 2.89 14.00
N LEU A 76 -2.79 2.26 13.72
CA LEU A 76 -4.05 2.95 13.42
C LEU A 76 -4.48 3.87 14.58
N ASP A 77 -4.42 3.39 15.83
CA ASP A 77 -4.73 4.21 17.01
C ASP A 77 -3.81 5.44 17.10
N THR A 78 -2.52 5.28 16.78
CA THR A 78 -1.54 6.39 16.77
C THR A 78 -1.87 7.43 15.71
N MET A 79 -2.23 6.99 14.51
CA MET A 79 -2.59 7.89 13.41
C MET A 79 -3.92 8.60 13.62
N TYR A 80 -4.92 7.89 14.16
CA TYR A 80 -6.18 8.50 14.58
C TYR A 80 -5.97 9.64 15.57
N MET A 81 -5.11 9.45 16.58
CA MET A 81 -4.77 10.51 17.52
C MET A 81 -4.12 11.71 16.82
N GLU A 82 -3.28 11.48 15.81
CA GLU A 82 -2.64 12.56 15.05
C GLU A 82 -3.64 13.34 14.18
N TYR A 83 -4.57 12.66 13.49
CA TYR A 83 -5.66 13.31 12.74
C TYR A 83 -6.54 14.15 13.68
N SER A 84 -6.95 13.53 14.79
CA SER A 84 -7.83 14.14 15.79
C SER A 84 -7.19 15.38 16.42
N ARG A 85 -5.90 15.31 16.74
CA ARG A 85 -5.16 16.43 17.31
C ARG A 85 -5.11 17.63 16.34
N ARG A 86 -4.77 17.38 15.07
CA ARG A 86 -4.59 18.44 14.06
C ARG A 86 -5.89 19.07 13.61
N LEU A 87 -6.96 18.29 13.58
CA LEU A 87 -8.26 18.72 13.06
C LEU A 87 -9.30 18.81 14.17
N SER A 88 -8.86 19.08 15.39
CA SER A 88 -9.69 19.19 16.59
C SER A 88 -10.71 20.33 16.53
N THR A 89 -10.51 21.32 15.66
CA THR A 89 -11.42 22.45 15.45
C THR A 89 -12.55 22.14 14.49
N LEU A 90 -12.48 21.03 13.74
CA LEU A 90 -13.53 20.64 12.80
C LEU A 90 -14.69 19.99 13.54
N GLN A 91 -15.91 20.37 13.18
CA GLN A 91 -17.10 19.73 13.72
C GLN A 91 -17.30 18.35 13.12
N GLN A 92 -17.74 17.39 13.93
CA GLN A 92 -18.19 16.09 13.42
C GLN A 92 -19.52 16.25 12.68
N ARG A 93 -19.58 15.77 11.44
CA ARG A 93 -20.74 15.87 10.54
C ARG A 93 -21.37 14.53 10.18
N ALA A 94 -20.65 13.43 10.37
CA ALA A 94 -21.13 12.08 10.16
C ALA A 94 -20.67 11.14 11.29
N PRO A 95 -21.29 9.95 11.47
CA PRO A 95 -20.83 8.97 12.44
C PRO A 95 -19.35 8.62 12.23
N GLU A 96 -18.58 8.64 13.31
CA GLU A 96 -17.17 8.26 13.31
C GLU A 96 -17.05 6.73 13.46
N ALA A 97 -17.43 6.02 12.41
CA ALA A 97 -17.46 4.56 12.40
C ALA A 97 -16.07 3.97 12.09
N LEU A 98 -15.26 3.76 13.12
CA LEU A 98 -13.88 3.29 13.07
C LEU A 98 -13.75 1.75 12.99
N ASN A 99 -14.43 1.14 12.00
CA ASN A 99 -14.32 -0.29 11.75
C ASN A 99 -13.17 -0.59 10.78
N VAL A 100 -12.39 -1.65 11.05
CA VAL A 100 -11.27 -2.08 10.22
C VAL A 100 -11.32 -3.59 9.99
N MET A 101 -11.11 -4.00 8.75
CA MET A 101 -11.03 -5.39 8.32
C MET A 101 -9.63 -5.67 7.74
N MET A 102 -8.85 -6.51 8.41
CA MET A 102 -7.47 -6.84 7.99
C MET A 102 -7.41 -8.30 7.51
N PHE A 103 -7.11 -8.51 6.24
CA PHE A 103 -7.13 -9.82 5.61
C PHE A 103 -5.71 -10.36 5.41
N ALA A 104 -5.46 -11.60 5.84
CA ALA A 104 -4.21 -12.29 5.52
C ALA A 104 -4.06 -12.59 4.02
N SER A 105 -5.18 -12.71 3.28
CA SER A 105 -5.22 -13.07 1.86
C SER A 105 -6.04 -12.08 1.03
N ARG A 106 -5.55 -11.78 -0.17
CA ARG A 106 -6.22 -10.96 -1.18
C ARG A 106 -7.55 -11.56 -1.63
N ASP A 107 -7.63 -12.88 -1.73
CA ASP A 107 -8.83 -13.60 -2.16
C ASP A 107 -9.98 -13.41 -1.16
N ASP A 108 -9.68 -13.49 0.13
CA ASP A 108 -10.69 -13.29 1.18
C ASP A 108 -11.11 -11.83 1.29
N TYR A 109 -10.19 -10.88 1.07
CA TYR A 109 -10.51 -9.45 0.91
C TYR A 109 -11.53 -9.24 -0.22
N GLN A 110 -11.21 -9.66 -1.44
CA GLN A 110 -12.08 -9.48 -2.61
C GLN A 110 -13.43 -10.20 -2.45
N ARG A 111 -13.40 -11.45 -1.98
CA ARG A 111 -14.61 -12.27 -1.79
C ARG A 111 -15.53 -11.65 -0.73
N THR A 112 -14.97 -11.18 0.39
CA THR A 112 -15.75 -10.59 1.48
C THR A 112 -16.37 -9.27 1.03
N LEU A 113 -15.60 -8.38 0.40
CA LEU A 113 -16.10 -7.13 -0.14
C LEU A 113 -17.25 -7.34 -1.14
N ARG A 114 -17.07 -8.26 -2.08
CA ARG A 114 -18.10 -8.55 -3.09
C ARG A 114 -19.37 -9.16 -2.48
N THR A 115 -19.22 -10.20 -1.66
CA THR A 115 -20.37 -10.99 -1.19
C THR A 115 -21.11 -10.35 -0.01
N ARG A 116 -20.40 -9.68 0.90
CA ARG A 116 -21.02 -9.02 2.06
C ARG A 116 -21.44 -7.60 1.73
N PHE A 117 -20.61 -6.83 1.04
CA PHE A 117 -20.79 -5.39 0.88
C PHE A 117 -21.17 -4.95 -0.53
N GLY A 118 -21.10 -5.85 -1.53
CA GLY A 118 -21.44 -5.51 -2.92
C GLY A 118 -20.37 -4.61 -3.58
N ILE A 119 -19.14 -4.66 -3.08
CA ILE A 119 -18.03 -3.81 -3.52
C ILE A 119 -17.06 -4.64 -4.37
N ASP A 120 -16.63 -4.09 -5.50
CA ASP A 120 -15.52 -4.65 -6.28
C ASP A 120 -14.19 -4.06 -5.77
N GLY A 121 -13.46 -4.86 -5.00
CA GLY A 121 -12.12 -4.51 -4.49
C GLY A 121 -10.97 -4.81 -5.46
N THR A 122 -11.25 -5.23 -6.68
CA THR A 122 -10.22 -5.61 -7.65
C THR A 122 -9.30 -4.43 -7.97
N GLY A 123 -7.98 -4.67 -7.96
CA GLY A 123 -6.98 -3.64 -8.27
C GLY A 123 -6.68 -2.65 -7.13
N SER A 124 -7.29 -2.80 -5.95
CA SER A 124 -6.97 -2.02 -4.75
C SER A 124 -6.20 -2.86 -3.72
N GLY A 125 -5.20 -2.27 -3.05
CA GLY A 125 -4.50 -2.88 -1.90
C GLY A 125 -5.25 -2.70 -0.57
N GLY A 126 -6.15 -1.72 -0.53
CA GLY A 126 -7.09 -1.44 0.53
C GLY A 126 -8.08 -0.37 0.07
N MET A 127 -9.13 -0.15 0.86
CA MET A 127 -10.11 0.89 0.62
C MET A 127 -10.91 1.25 1.89
N PHE A 128 -11.26 2.52 2.01
CA PHE A 128 -12.37 2.99 2.83
C PHE A 128 -13.67 2.96 2.03
N PHE A 129 -14.74 2.46 2.65
CA PHE A 129 -16.07 2.44 2.02
C PHE A 129 -17.19 2.76 3.00
N VAL A 130 -18.28 3.29 2.45
CA VAL A 130 -19.55 3.55 3.13
C VAL A 130 -20.66 2.86 2.34
N THR A 131 -21.37 1.95 2.99
CA THR A 131 -22.53 1.24 2.43
C THR A 131 -23.67 1.22 3.45
N PRO A 132 -24.92 0.90 3.04
CA PRO A 132 -26.01 0.69 3.98
C PRO A 132 -25.75 -0.42 5.01
N LYS A 133 -24.80 -1.33 4.74
CA LYS A 133 -24.48 -2.46 5.62
C LYS A 133 -23.35 -2.15 6.60
N ALA A 134 -22.38 -1.34 6.19
CA ALA A 134 -21.23 -0.98 7.01
C ALA A 134 -20.47 0.22 6.43
N THR A 135 -19.80 0.94 7.34
CA THR A 135 -18.70 1.86 7.04
C THR A 135 -17.43 1.26 7.62
N ALA A 136 -16.43 1.01 6.78
CA ALA A 136 -15.18 0.39 7.22
C ALA A 136 -14.00 0.70 6.30
N LEU A 137 -12.81 0.56 6.87
CA LEU A 137 -11.55 0.41 6.16
C LEU A 137 -11.25 -1.08 6.00
N ALA A 138 -10.82 -1.50 4.81
CA ALA A 138 -10.44 -2.89 4.54
C ALA A 138 -9.14 -2.96 3.73
N PHE A 139 -8.23 -3.88 4.07
CA PHE A 139 -6.97 -4.11 3.33
C PHE A 139 -6.45 -5.53 3.52
N TYR A 140 -5.54 -5.97 2.65
CA TYR A 140 -4.84 -7.25 2.79
C TYR A 140 -3.33 -7.09 2.91
N THR A 141 -2.64 -8.12 3.42
CA THR A 141 -1.18 -8.10 3.64
C THR A 141 -0.41 -9.09 2.76
N GLU A 142 -1.09 -10.01 2.07
CA GLU A 142 -0.48 -11.03 1.20
C GLU A 142 0.43 -10.41 0.13
N ASN A 143 1.72 -10.73 0.20
CA ASN A 143 2.76 -10.26 -0.73
C ASN A 143 2.81 -8.73 -0.87
N VAL A 144 2.44 -7.99 0.19
CA VAL A 144 2.54 -6.53 0.22
C VAL A 144 3.72 -6.15 1.11
N PRO A 145 4.70 -5.36 0.61
CA PRO A 145 5.78 -4.83 1.45
C PRO A 145 5.25 -4.09 2.66
N PHE A 146 5.94 -4.19 3.80
CA PHE A 146 5.45 -3.62 5.04
C PHE A 146 5.30 -2.09 4.97
N SER A 147 6.23 -1.38 4.34
CA SER A 147 6.10 0.07 4.11
C SER A 147 4.80 0.41 3.36
N ARG A 148 4.41 -0.44 2.40
CA ARG A 148 3.21 -0.26 1.60
C ARG A 148 1.94 -0.55 2.41
N ILE A 149 1.95 -1.56 3.28
CA ILE A 149 0.85 -1.79 4.22
C ILE A 149 0.66 -0.55 5.10
N LEU A 150 1.74 0.00 5.65
CA LEU A 150 1.67 1.21 6.49
C LEU A 150 1.11 2.40 5.71
N HIS A 151 1.58 2.65 4.48
CA HIS A 151 1.01 3.71 3.63
C HIS A 151 -0.49 3.51 3.41
N VAL A 152 -0.92 2.31 3.01
CA VAL A 152 -2.34 2.01 2.73
C VAL A 152 -3.20 2.24 3.97
N ILE A 153 -2.83 1.71 5.14
CA ILE A 153 -3.67 1.87 6.33
C ILE A 153 -3.75 3.33 6.77
N GLN A 154 -2.68 4.11 6.61
CA GLN A 154 -2.65 5.55 6.92
C GLN A 154 -3.51 6.34 5.93
N HIS A 155 -3.40 6.04 4.64
CA HIS A 155 -4.16 6.68 3.57
C HIS A 155 -5.67 6.41 3.73
N GLU A 156 -6.05 5.15 3.91
CA GLU A 156 -7.46 4.78 4.05
C GLU A 156 -8.04 5.22 5.40
N ALA A 157 -7.24 5.22 6.49
CA ALA A 157 -7.71 5.69 7.81
C ALA A 157 -7.94 7.20 7.80
N TRP A 158 -7.17 7.94 7.00
CA TRP A 158 -7.46 9.33 6.74
C TRP A 158 -8.84 9.50 6.08
N HIS A 159 -9.16 8.76 5.01
CA HIS A 159 -10.49 8.85 4.38
C HIS A 159 -11.62 8.55 5.36
N GLN A 160 -11.45 7.54 6.21
CA GLN A 160 -12.41 7.22 7.26
C GLN A 160 -12.60 8.36 8.25
N TYR A 161 -11.51 8.97 8.74
CA TYR A 161 -11.58 10.12 9.63
C TYR A 161 -12.20 11.35 8.93
N ALA A 162 -11.76 11.65 7.70
CA ALA A 162 -12.23 12.75 6.88
C ALA A 162 -13.74 12.66 6.62
N TYR A 163 -14.26 11.46 6.32
CA TYR A 163 -15.70 11.25 6.13
C TYR A 163 -16.51 11.68 7.37
N SER A 164 -16.02 11.40 8.59
CA SER A 164 -16.69 11.84 9.82
C SER A 164 -16.76 13.36 9.98
N ARG A 165 -15.85 14.11 9.36
CA ARG A 165 -15.75 15.58 9.45
C ARG A 165 -16.38 16.27 8.25
N PHE A 166 -16.32 15.71 7.05
CA PHE A 166 -16.73 16.39 5.83
C PHE A 166 -17.88 15.70 5.09
N GLY A 167 -18.23 14.46 5.44
CA GLY A 167 -19.09 13.64 4.60
C GLY A 167 -18.49 13.50 3.20
N ASN A 168 -19.26 13.85 2.18
CA ASN A 168 -18.82 13.84 0.78
C ASN A 168 -18.37 15.22 0.27
N ASP A 169 -18.31 16.23 1.14
CA ASP A 169 -18.07 17.63 0.71
C ASP A 169 -16.58 17.99 0.64
N LEU A 170 -15.68 17.11 1.09
CA LEU A 170 -14.25 17.37 0.99
C LEU A 170 -13.81 17.31 -0.48
N PRO A 171 -13.25 18.39 -1.05
CA PRO A 171 -12.81 18.39 -2.44
C PRO A 171 -11.78 17.29 -2.67
N ILE A 172 -11.91 16.57 -3.80
CA ILE A 172 -11.15 15.33 -4.02
C ILE A 172 -9.64 15.54 -3.95
N TRP A 173 -9.11 16.66 -4.46
CA TRP A 173 -7.69 16.96 -4.37
C TRP A 173 -7.21 17.14 -2.91
N VAL A 174 -8.04 17.73 -2.03
CA VAL A 174 -7.70 17.88 -0.61
C VAL A 174 -7.77 16.53 0.09
N ASN A 175 -8.82 15.75 -0.21
CA ASN A 175 -9.02 14.44 0.37
C ASN A 175 -7.83 13.52 0.05
N GLU A 176 -7.49 13.38 -1.23
CA GLU A 176 -6.39 12.55 -1.70
C GLU A 176 -5.02 13.13 -1.35
N GLY A 177 -4.86 14.46 -1.42
CA GLY A 177 -3.62 15.13 -1.03
C GLY A 177 -3.28 14.92 0.45
N LEU A 178 -4.28 15.02 1.34
CA LEU A 178 -4.09 14.71 2.77
C LEU A 178 -3.92 13.19 3.01
N ALA A 179 -4.62 12.34 2.25
CA ALA A 179 -4.47 10.89 2.32
C ALA A 179 -3.03 10.47 2.02
N GLU A 180 -2.44 10.98 0.93
CA GLU A 180 -1.04 10.77 0.59
C GLU A 180 -0.09 11.44 1.60
N TYR A 181 -0.41 12.65 2.06
CA TYR A 181 0.44 13.38 3.03
C TYR A 181 0.57 12.64 4.37
N PHE A 182 -0.52 12.04 4.84
CA PHE A 182 -0.51 11.17 6.01
C PHE A 182 -0.02 9.76 5.68
N GLY A 183 -0.28 9.26 4.47
CA GLY A 183 0.19 7.96 3.98
C GLY A 183 1.71 7.84 3.97
N GLU A 184 2.40 8.94 3.64
CA GLU A 184 3.86 9.01 3.65
C GLU A 184 4.44 9.27 5.05
N ALA A 185 3.63 9.43 6.09
CA ALA A 185 4.14 9.73 7.43
C ALA A 185 5.05 8.61 7.97
N ALA A 186 6.13 9.02 8.64
CA ALA A 186 6.99 8.10 9.38
C ALA A 186 6.44 7.92 10.81
N VAL A 187 5.97 6.72 11.12
CA VAL A 187 5.45 6.35 12.44
C VAL A 187 6.44 5.45 13.17
N VAL A 188 7.03 5.97 14.24
CA VAL A 188 7.99 5.24 15.06
C VAL A 188 7.54 5.25 16.52
N GLY A 189 7.06 4.09 16.98
CA GLY A 189 6.41 3.98 18.28
C GLY A 189 5.16 4.85 18.32
N ARG A 190 5.16 5.89 19.17
CA ARG A 190 4.07 6.87 19.27
C ARG A 190 4.37 8.20 18.57
N SER A 191 5.55 8.33 17.98
CA SER A 191 5.96 9.54 17.28
C SER A 191 5.54 9.46 15.83
N VAL A 192 4.86 10.50 15.35
CA VAL A 192 4.47 10.64 13.94
C VAL A 192 5.22 11.84 13.36
N ILE A 193 5.97 11.60 12.28
CA ILE A 193 6.67 12.64 11.54
C ILE A 193 5.99 12.78 10.19
N LEU A 194 5.43 13.95 9.94
CA LEU A 194 4.68 14.26 8.72
C LEU A 194 5.55 14.96 7.68
N GLY A 195 5.02 15.07 6.46
CA GLY A 195 5.70 15.74 5.36
C GLY A 195 6.91 14.99 4.85
N GLN A 196 6.99 13.69 5.13
CA GLN A 196 8.01 12.84 4.56
C GLN A 196 7.69 12.56 3.09
N THR A 197 8.74 12.32 2.29
CA THR A 197 8.60 11.96 0.88
C THR A 197 9.86 11.26 0.37
N THR A 198 9.69 10.47 -0.68
CA THR A 198 10.82 9.91 -1.44
C THR A 198 11.10 10.76 -2.67
N ASP A 199 12.28 10.55 -3.28
CA ASP A 199 12.67 11.31 -4.47
C ASP A 199 11.77 10.99 -5.68
N HIS A 200 11.25 9.76 -5.79
CA HIS A 200 10.34 9.40 -6.89
C HIS A 200 9.04 10.21 -6.92
N VAL A 201 8.49 10.56 -5.76
CA VAL A 201 7.29 11.42 -5.69
C VAL A 201 7.66 12.84 -6.16
N LEU A 202 8.79 13.36 -5.69
CA LEU A 202 9.28 14.69 -6.06
C LEU A 202 9.63 14.78 -7.54
N GLU A 203 10.34 13.80 -8.09
CA GLU A 203 10.74 13.76 -9.49
C GLU A 203 9.50 13.75 -10.41
N ARG A 204 8.42 13.06 -10.00
CA ARG A 204 7.16 13.06 -10.74
C ARG A 204 6.52 14.43 -10.81
N VAL A 205 6.44 15.13 -9.67
CA VAL A 205 5.92 16.49 -9.59
C VAL A 205 6.79 17.44 -10.41
N ARG A 206 8.11 17.39 -10.24
CA ARG A 206 9.08 18.21 -10.99
C ARG A 206 8.99 17.99 -12.49
N LYS A 207 8.91 16.74 -12.95
CA LYS A 207 8.73 16.41 -14.38
C LYS A 207 7.44 17.00 -14.91
N SER A 208 6.34 16.95 -14.16
CA SER A 208 5.08 17.54 -14.60
C SER A 208 5.14 19.06 -14.73
N ILE A 209 5.83 19.73 -13.81
CA ILE A 209 6.04 21.18 -13.85
C ILE A 209 6.91 21.53 -15.07
N SER A 210 8.07 20.91 -15.20
CA SER A 210 9.03 21.16 -16.29
C SER A 210 8.45 20.89 -17.68
N ASN A 211 7.59 19.87 -17.80
CA ASN A 211 6.96 19.52 -19.07
C ASN A 211 5.66 20.30 -19.34
N GLY A 212 5.21 21.15 -18.42
CA GLY A 212 3.94 21.88 -18.55
C GLY A 212 2.70 20.98 -18.52
N THR A 213 2.81 19.81 -17.89
CA THR A 213 1.71 18.83 -17.74
C THR A 213 1.11 18.78 -16.34
N ALA A 214 1.60 19.62 -15.43
CA ALA A 214 0.95 19.86 -14.15
C ALA A 214 -0.49 20.38 -14.36
N ILE A 215 -1.39 19.97 -13.47
CA ILE A 215 -2.79 20.37 -13.49
C ILE A 215 -2.87 21.81 -12.97
N ARG A 216 -3.53 22.71 -13.71
CA ARG A 216 -3.74 24.08 -13.26
C ARG A 216 -4.44 24.09 -11.90
N PHE A 217 -4.04 24.96 -10.98
CA PHE A 217 -4.55 24.93 -9.62
C PHE A 217 -6.06 25.17 -9.53
N HIS A 218 -6.60 26.06 -10.37
CA HIS A 218 -8.05 26.25 -10.52
C HIS A 218 -8.76 24.94 -10.93
N ASP A 219 -8.17 24.17 -11.86
CA ASP A 219 -8.75 22.88 -12.28
C ASP A 219 -8.73 21.84 -11.16
N LEU A 220 -7.73 21.87 -10.26
CA LEU A 220 -7.69 21.04 -9.06
C LEU A 220 -8.76 21.44 -8.05
N LEU A 221 -8.87 22.74 -7.73
CA LEU A 221 -9.85 23.29 -6.79
C LEU A 221 -11.29 22.90 -7.15
N THR A 222 -11.61 22.89 -8.44
CA THR A 222 -12.96 22.68 -8.97
C THR A 222 -13.19 21.27 -9.53
N MET A 223 -12.23 20.34 -9.35
CA MET A 223 -12.31 19.01 -9.94
C MET A 223 -13.45 18.18 -9.34
N SER A 224 -14.36 17.70 -10.18
CA SER A 224 -15.37 16.73 -9.75
C SER A 224 -14.79 15.32 -9.58
N GLY A 225 -15.42 14.52 -8.72
CA GLY A 225 -15.07 13.09 -8.55
C GLY A 225 -15.13 12.30 -9.86
N ASP A 226 -16.12 12.59 -10.72
CA ASP A 226 -16.22 11.94 -12.03
C ASP A 226 -15.04 12.28 -12.95
N ARG A 227 -14.61 13.55 -12.97
CA ARG A 227 -13.44 13.96 -13.75
C ARG A 227 -12.18 13.29 -13.22
N TRP A 228 -11.99 13.26 -11.89
CA TRP A 228 -10.89 12.57 -11.24
C TRP A 228 -10.85 11.08 -11.62
N ASN A 229 -11.98 10.38 -11.47
CA ASN A 229 -12.09 8.95 -11.75
C ASN A 229 -11.85 8.62 -13.24
N ARG A 230 -12.33 9.47 -14.16
CA ARG A 230 -12.01 9.32 -15.59
C ARG A 230 -10.52 9.43 -15.84
N ASN A 231 -9.86 10.42 -15.26
CA ASN A 231 -8.43 10.60 -15.43
C ASN A 231 -7.62 9.42 -14.84
N VAL A 232 -8.06 8.86 -13.71
CA VAL A 232 -7.46 7.64 -13.14
C VAL A 232 -7.53 6.49 -14.15
N ARG A 233 -8.69 6.26 -14.77
CA ARG A 233 -8.88 5.20 -15.77
C ARG A 233 -8.05 5.41 -17.05
N LEU A 234 -7.74 6.65 -17.39
CA LEU A 234 -6.94 7.02 -18.57
C LEU A 234 -5.43 7.04 -18.30
N GLY A 235 -4.97 6.60 -17.12
CA GLY A 235 -3.55 6.54 -16.77
C GLY A 235 -2.97 7.85 -16.21
N ASN A 236 -3.79 8.88 -16.01
CA ASN A 236 -3.39 10.14 -15.39
C ASN A 236 -3.53 10.13 -13.85
N ALA A 237 -3.83 8.99 -13.25
CA ALA A 237 -3.96 8.82 -11.81
C ALA A 237 -2.74 9.38 -11.06
N SER A 238 -1.56 9.03 -11.55
CA SER A 238 -0.32 9.26 -10.83
C SER A 238 0.01 10.74 -10.63
N ILE A 239 -0.26 11.59 -11.63
CA ILE A 239 -0.02 13.04 -11.50
C ILE A 239 -1.01 13.69 -10.54
N GLN A 240 -2.27 13.23 -10.54
CA GLN A 240 -3.30 13.77 -9.65
C GLN A 240 -2.97 13.57 -8.18
N TYR A 241 -2.56 12.36 -7.79
CA TYR A 241 -2.14 12.07 -6.42
C TYR A 241 -0.86 12.84 -6.07
N ALA A 242 0.18 12.76 -6.90
CA ALA A 242 1.47 13.39 -6.63
C ALA A 242 1.37 14.93 -6.51
N GLN A 243 0.62 15.57 -7.40
CA GLN A 243 0.42 17.01 -7.34
C GLN A 243 -0.43 17.42 -6.14
N SER A 244 -1.51 16.68 -5.84
CA SER A 244 -2.36 16.95 -4.67
C SER A 244 -1.57 16.84 -3.35
N TRP A 245 -0.75 15.79 -3.22
CA TRP A 245 0.20 15.63 -2.12
C TRP A 245 1.13 16.84 -2.02
N SER A 246 1.76 17.25 -3.12
CA SER A 246 2.74 18.35 -3.10
C SER A 246 2.11 19.71 -2.78
N MET A 247 0.86 19.93 -3.18
CA MET A 247 0.09 21.12 -2.82
C MET A 247 -0.20 21.15 -1.32
N VAL A 248 -0.65 20.03 -0.74
CA VAL A 248 -0.83 19.91 0.71
C VAL A 248 0.50 20.11 1.45
N HIS A 249 1.57 19.51 0.94
CA HIS A 249 2.90 19.65 1.53
C HIS A 249 3.37 21.12 1.56
N PHE A 250 3.25 21.83 0.43
CA PHE A 250 3.48 23.27 0.32
C PHE A 250 2.66 24.07 1.34
N LEU A 251 1.36 23.81 1.43
CA LEU A 251 0.45 24.49 2.36
C LEU A 251 0.81 24.29 3.84
N VAL A 252 1.49 23.19 4.19
CA VAL A 252 1.83 22.85 5.58
C VAL A 252 3.25 23.29 5.94
N HIS A 253 4.19 23.26 5.00
CA HIS A 253 5.63 23.36 5.27
C HIS A 253 6.34 24.54 4.62
N ALA A 254 5.83 25.10 3.51
CA ALA A 254 6.53 26.18 2.82
C ALA A 254 6.65 27.44 3.68
N ASP A 255 7.77 28.15 3.51
CA ASP A 255 8.11 29.36 4.24
C ASP A 255 7.93 29.19 5.77
N ASP A 256 8.53 28.15 6.34
CA ASP A 256 8.39 27.77 7.75
C ASP A 256 6.93 27.60 8.22
N GLY A 257 6.08 27.10 7.33
CA GLY A 257 4.66 26.86 7.59
C GLY A 257 3.77 28.09 7.50
N ARG A 258 4.20 29.15 6.78
CA ARG A 258 3.44 30.40 6.57
C ARG A 258 1.98 30.18 6.18
N TYR A 259 1.70 29.15 5.39
CA TYR A 259 0.38 28.88 4.82
C TYR A 259 -0.53 28.06 5.74
N ARG A 260 0.00 27.47 6.83
CA ARG A 260 -0.69 26.46 7.63
C ARG A 260 -2.01 26.96 8.22
N SER A 261 -2.00 28.13 8.85
CA SER A 261 -3.22 28.69 9.46
C SER A 261 -4.29 29.00 8.42
N ARG A 262 -3.91 29.40 7.20
CA ARG A 262 -4.84 29.64 6.09
C ARG A 262 -5.41 28.33 5.56
N PHE A 263 -4.58 27.29 5.48
CA PHE A 263 -5.04 25.95 5.14
C PHE A 263 -6.03 25.41 6.18
N GLU A 264 -5.77 25.60 7.47
CA GLU A 264 -6.72 25.25 8.54
C GLU A 264 -8.05 26.01 8.40
N GLN A 265 -8.01 27.31 8.09
CA GLN A 265 -9.22 28.10 7.82
C GLN A 265 -9.98 27.60 6.59
N TYR A 266 -9.28 27.20 5.54
CA TYR A 266 -9.87 26.58 4.36
C TYR A 266 -10.59 25.27 4.72
N LEU A 267 -9.96 24.38 5.50
CA LEU A 267 -10.59 23.16 5.99
C LEU A 267 -11.83 23.44 6.88
N VAL A 268 -11.79 24.46 7.74
CA VAL A 268 -12.97 24.87 8.53
C VAL A 268 -14.13 25.34 7.63
N ARG A 269 -13.83 26.04 6.54
CA ARG A 269 -14.86 26.50 5.58
C ARG A 269 -15.46 25.34 4.79
N LEU A 270 -14.63 24.42 4.33
CA LEU A 270 -15.09 23.16 3.71
C LEU A 270 -15.94 22.33 4.67
N ASN A 271 -15.53 22.24 5.94
CA ASN A 271 -16.31 21.56 6.97
C ASN A 271 -17.70 22.21 7.13
N LYS A 272 -17.83 23.53 6.95
CA LYS A 272 -19.13 24.24 6.95
C LYS A 272 -19.94 24.10 5.64
N GLY A 273 -19.45 23.34 4.66
CA GLY A 273 -20.12 23.11 3.38
C GLY A 273 -19.94 24.24 2.36
N GLN A 274 -18.96 25.11 2.56
CA GLN A 274 -18.61 26.13 1.56
C GLN A 274 -17.95 25.48 0.34
N GLU A 275 -18.25 25.98 -0.86
CA GLU A 275 -17.63 25.53 -2.11
C GLU A 275 -16.10 25.77 -2.09
N SER A 276 -15.35 24.83 -2.68
CA SER A 276 -13.89 24.72 -2.66
C SER A 276 -13.15 26.00 -3.09
N GLU A 277 -13.45 26.52 -4.27
CA GLU A 277 -12.78 27.71 -4.80
C GLU A 277 -13.08 28.94 -3.93
N SER A 278 -14.36 29.17 -3.61
CA SER A 278 -14.78 30.28 -2.74
C SER A 278 -14.14 30.19 -1.34
N ALA A 279 -14.12 29.00 -0.74
CA ALA A 279 -13.51 28.76 0.56
C ALA A 279 -12.00 29.04 0.54
N PHE A 280 -11.32 28.66 -0.56
CA PHE A 280 -9.90 28.92 -0.75
C PHE A 280 -9.62 30.42 -0.85
N ILE A 281 -10.33 31.13 -1.74
CA ILE A 281 -10.14 32.57 -1.95
C ILE A 281 -10.31 33.35 -0.64
N GLU A 282 -11.32 33.01 0.16
CA GLU A 282 -11.56 33.67 1.43
C GLU A 282 -10.52 33.33 2.51
N ALA A 283 -10.06 32.07 2.59
CA ALA A 283 -9.06 31.67 3.58
C ALA A 283 -7.67 32.24 3.26
N PHE A 284 -7.31 32.29 1.97
CA PHE A 284 -6.01 32.76 1.53
C PHE A 284 -5.98 34.26 1.23
N GLY A 285 -7.14 34.89 1.04
CA GLY A 285 -7.25 36.32 0.74
C GLY A 285 -6.74 36.68 -0.66
N THR A 286 -6.78 35.73 -1.60
CA THR A 286 -6.32 35.93 -2.98
C THR A 286 -7.16 35.11 -3.96
N ASN A 287 -7.46 35.72 -5.10
CA ASN A 287 -7.99 35.05 -6.28
C ASN A 287 -6.94 34.93 -7.41
N ASP A 288 -5.69 35.37 -7.16
CA ASP A 288 -4.58 35.18 -8.08
C ASP A 288 -4.02 33.75 -7.95
N LEU A 289 -4.80 32.80 -8.45
CA LEU A 289 -4.45 31.37 -8.42
C LEU A 289 -3.22 31.05 -9.28
N VAL A 290 -2.91 31.89 -10.28
CA VAL A 290 -1.74 31.72 -11.15
C VAL A 290 -0.46 32.07 -10.41
N ALA A 291 -0.44 33.18 -9.66
CA ALA A 291 0.69 33.51 -8.79
C ALA A 291 0.85 32.46 -7.68
N PHE A 292 -0.26 31.99 -7.10
CA PHE A 292 -0.23 30.94 -6.09
C PHE A 292 0.38 29.63 -6.63
N GLU A 293 -0.05 29.19 -7.81
CA GLU A 293 0.49 28.02 -8.50
C GLU A 293 1.99 28.16 -8.77
N ARG A 294 2.46 29.36 -9.13
CA ARG A 294 3.90 29.61 -9.34
C ARG A 294 4.70 29.45 -8.04
N SER A 295 4.20 30.00 -6.93
CA SER A 295 4.86 29.83 -5.62
C SER A 295 4.92 28.35 -5.20
N TRP A 296 3.86 27.58 -5.44
CA TRP A 296 3.91 26.14 -5.24
C TRP A 296 4.95 25.46 -6.14
N ALA A 297 5.00 25.81 -7.42
CA ALA A 297 5.93 25.19 -8.37
C ALA A 297 7.38 25.47 -7.96
N GLU A 298 7.71 26.70 -7.56
CA GLU A 298 9.02 27.08 -7.02
C GLU A 298 9.38 26.24 -5.79
N TYR A 299 8.44 26.08 -4.85
CA TYR A 299 8.61 25.23 -3.67
C TYR A 299 8.84 23.76 -4.05
N ALA A 300 8.01 23.18 -4.91
CA ALA A 300 8.08 21.78 -5.31
C ALA A 300 9.40 21.46 -6.02
N MET A 301 9.93 22.40 -6.82
CA MET A 301 11.24 22.26 -7.45
C MET A 301 12.37 22.19 -6.40
N ALA A 302 12.29 22.99 -5.33
CA ALA A 302 13.29 23.06 -4.27
C ALA A 302 13.15 21.98 -3.18
N CYS A 303 12.01 21.29 -3.07
CA CYS A 303 11.74 20.32 -2.01
C CYS A 303 12.75 19.16 -2.02
N ARG A 304 13.20 18.70 -0.85
CA ARG A 304 14.16 17.58 -0.72
C ARG A 304 13.48 16.29 -0.28
N PRO A 305 13.95 15.11 -0.73
CA PRO A 305 13.48 13.85 -0.19
C PRO A 305 13.87 13.71 1.28
N SER A 306 13.12 12.90 2.02
CA SER A 306 13.36 12.66 3.44
C SER A 306 14.20 11.40 3.64
N SER A 307 15.12 11.44 4.60
CA SER A 307 16.08 10.37 4.85
C SER A 307 15.40 9.08 5.30
N PHE A 308 14.43 9.16 6.21
CA PHE A 308 13.85 8.00 6.87
C PHE A 308 13.02 7.11 5.93
N VAL A 309 12.04 7.69 5.24
CA VAL A 309 11.17 6.92 4.33
C VAL A 309 11.93 6.44 3.09
N THR A 310 12.92 7.22 2.63
CA THR A 310 13.83 6.77 1.55
C THR A 310 14.69 5.61 2.01
N ALA A 311 15.25 5.66 3.22
CA ALA A 311 16.04 4.56 3.77
C ALA A 311 15.22 3.27 3.92
N MET A 312 13.97 3.38 4.36
CA MET A 312 13.04 2.24 4.46
C MET A 312 12.80 1.63 3.08
N GLN A 313 12.40 2.43 2.08
CA GLN A 313 12.16 1.97 0.71
C GLN A 313 13.41 1.29 0.10
N ASN A 314 14.59 1.88 0.32
CA ASN A 314 15.84 1.34 -0.21
C ASN A 314 16.26 0.03 0.49
N ILE A 315 16.00 -0.14 1.79
CA ILE A 315 16.20 -1.43 2.46
C ILE A 315 15.31 -2.50 1.86
N GLU A 316 14.04 -2.20 1.55
CA GLU A 316 13.14 -3.15 0.90
C GLU A 316 13.65 -3.55 -0.49
N PHE A 317 14.05 -2.57 -1.31
CA PHE A 317 14.67 -2.82 -2.62
C PHE A 317 15.89 -3.74 -2.50
N MET A 318 16.80 -3.44 -1.58
CA MET A 318 18.01 -4.23 -1.38
C MET A 318 17.73 -5.61 -0.79
N ALA A 319 16.70 -5.76 0.05
CA ALA A 319 16.28 -7.05 0.60
C ALA A 319 15.75 -7.98 -0.49
N GLU A 320 14.92 -7.46 -1.40
CA GLU A 320 14.41 -8.21 -2.56
C GLU A 320 15.54 -8.59 -3.51
N GLY A 321 16.49 -7.68 -3.75
CA GLY A 321 17.70 -7.99 -4.50
C GLY A 321 18.55 -9.09 -3.85
N LEU A 322 18.73 -9.05 -2.53
CA LEU A 322 19.44 -10.08 -1.78
C LEU A 322 18.74 -11.44 -1.85
N LEU A 323 17.40 -11.48 -1.81
CA LEU A 323 16.65 -12.72 -2.03
C LEU A 323 16.86 -13.30 -3.43
N GLU A 324 16.91 -12.44 -4.45
CA GLU A 324 17.16 -12.88 -5.82
C GLU A 324 18.57 -13.47 -5.98
N LEU A 325 19.58 -12.84 -5.38
CA LEU A 325 20.95 -13.36 -5.36
C LEU A 325 21.07 -14.66 -4.55
N ASP A 326 20.39 -14.76 -3.40
CA ASP A 326 20.41 -15.97 -2.55
C ASP A 326 19.81 -17.18 -3.27
N ARG A 327 18.73 -16.99 -4.06
CA ARG A 327 18.16 -18.04 -4.94
C ARG A 327 19.16 -18.55 -5.97
N ALA A 328 20.09 -17.70 -6.41
CA ALA A 328 21.19 -18.06 -7.31
C ALA A 328 22.43 -18.60 -6.58
N GLY A 329 22.43 -18.66 -5.24
CA GLY A 329 23.58 -19.06 -4.43
C GLY A 329 24.70 -18.01 -4.39
N ILE A 330 24.40 -16.77 -4.74
CA ILE A 330 25.36 -15.66 -4.79
C ILE A 330 25.25 -14.84 -3.50
N ARG A 331 26.40 -14.48 -2.92
CA ARG A 331 26.45 -13.70 -1.67
C ARG A 331 27.42 -12.53 -1.75
N PRO A 332 26.92 -11.29 -1.77
CA PRO A 332 27.80 -10.12 -1.74
C PRO A 332 28.46 -9.97 -0.37
N GLY A 333 29.73 -9.59 -0.35
CA GLY A 333 30.51 -9.30 0.86
C GLY A 333 30.47 -7.83 1.29
N SER A 334 29.98 -6.93 0.43
CA SER A 334 29.90 -5.49 0.68
C SER A 334 28.69 -4.85 -0.01
N MET A 335 28.41 -3.58 0.33
CA MET A 335 27.35 -2.80 -0.33
C MET A 335 27.70 -2.55 -1.81
N GLU A 336 28.97 -2.30 -2.11
CA GLU A 336 29.48 -2.07 -3.46
C GLU A 336 29.32 -3.34 -4.32
N GLU A 337 29.64 -4.51 -3.77
CA GLU A 337 29.42 -5.80 -4.45
C GLU A 337 27.93 -6.08 -4.66
N LEU A 338 27.08 -5.81 -3.67
CA LEU A 338 25.62 -5.94 -3.84
C LEU A 338 25.12 -5.08 -5.00
N ALA A 339 25.47 -3.79 -5.01
CA ALA A 339 25.04 -2.87 -6.06
C ALA A 339 25.54 -3.33 -7.45
N GLY A 340 26.80 -3.76 -7.54
CA GLY A 340 27.38 -4.29 -8.78
C GLY A 340 26.66 -5.54 -9.29
N MET A 341 26.44 -6.52 -8.41
CA MET A 341 25.75 -7.78 -8.78
C MET A 341 24.31 -7.54 -9.20
N LEU A 342 23.56 -6.68 -8.48
CA LEU A 342 22.19 -6.33 -8.85
C LEU A 342 22.13 -5.60 -10.21
N LYS A 343 23.12 -4.76 -10.49
CA LYS A 343 23.25 -4.11 -11.79
C LYS A 343 23.55 -5.12 -12.91
N GLU A 344 24.47 -6.06 -12.68
CA GLU A 344 24.82 -7.10 -13.65
C GLU A 344 23.63 -7.97 -14.06
N ILE A 345 22.75 -8.31 -13.11
CA ILE A 345 21.52 -9.08 -13.40
C ILE A 345 20.36 -8.20 -13.88
N GLY A 346 20.55 -6.89 -14.01
CA GLY A 346 19.51 -5.93 -14.41
C GLY A 346 18.32 -5.91 -13.43
N PHE A 347 18.59 -6.05 -12.12
CA PHE A 347 17.56 -6.19 -11.11
C PHE A 347 16.64 -4.96 -11.05
N LYS A 348 15.34 -5.25 -11.00
CA LYS A 348 14.27 -4.26 -10.88
C LYS A 348 13.26 -4.74 -9.84
N PHE A 349 12.71 -3.78 -9.11
CA PHE A 349 11.68 -4.04 -8.11
C PHE A 349 10.53 -3.07 -8.30
N THR A 350 9.32 -3.60 -8.39
CA THR A 350 8.12 -2.81 -8.67
C THR A 350 7.20 -2.79 -7.46
N ILE A 351 6.83 -1.59 -7.04
CA ILE A 351 5.89 -1.34 -5.94
C ILE A 351 4.60 -0.76 -6.52
N ASP A 352 3.49 -1.47 -6.36
CA ASP A 352 2.18 -0.97 -6.77
C ASP A 352 1.66 0.09 -5.78
N ARG A 353 1.34 1.27 -6.30
CA ARG A 353 0.74 2.42 -5.60
C ARG A 353 -0.67 2.72 -6.16
N HIS A 354 -1.38 3.70 -5.59
CA HIS A 354 -2.76 4.03 -5.98
C HIS A 354 -2.84 4.45 -7.46
N GLY A 355 -3.22 3.51 -8.32
CA GLY A 355 -3.41 3.73 -9.76
C GLY A 355 -2.13 3.85 -10.58
N TYR A 356 -0.95 3.52 -10.03
CA TYR A 356 0.31 3.44 -10.78
C TYR A 356 1.33 2.55 -10.07
N SER A 357 2.31 2.03 -10.82
CA SER A 357 3.43 1.28 -10.26
C SER A 357 4.70 2.13 -10.26
N LEU A 358 5.47 2.01 -9.18
CA LEU A 358 6.81 2.58 -9.06
C LEU A 358 7.82 1.47 -9.36
N GLU A 359 8.65 1.65 -10.38
CA GLU A 359 9.78 0.76 -10.67
C GLU A 359 11.07 1.37 -10.08
N MET A 360 11.74 0.60 -9.24
CA MET A 360 13.09 0.86 -8.76
C MET A 360 14.07 -0.02 -9.54
N SER A 361 15.24 0.51 -9.87
CA SER A 361 16.23 -0.16 -10.71
C SER A 361 17.60 -0.11 -10.08
N ALA A 362 18.36 -1.20 -10.16
CA ALA A 362 19.75 -1.23 -9.71
C ALA A 362 20.67 -0.28 -10.49
N GLU A 363 20.22 0.23 -11.64
CA GLU A 363 20.90 1.29 -12.40
C GLU A 363 20.81 2.66 -11.72
N ASP A 364 19.84 2.88 -10.83
CA ASP A 364 19.70 4.13 -10.09
C ASP A 364 20.52 4.06 -8.79
N PRO A 365 21.64 4.81 -8.68
CA PRO A 365 22.46 4.80 -7.47
C PRO A 365 21.72 5.31 -6.23
N SER A 366 20.61 6.04 -6.41
CA SER A 366 19.77 6.51 -5.30
C SER A 366 19.19 5.36 -4.48
N CYS A 367 19.04 4.16 -5.06
CA CYS A 367 18.54 2.97 -4.39
C CYS A 367 19.50 2.40 -3.32
N PHE A 368 20.76 2.86 -3.29
CA PHE A 368 21.81 2.34 -2.39
C PHE A 368 22.33 3.39 -1.39
N VAL A 369 21.74 4.57 -1.35
CA VAL A 369 22.14 5.67 -0.46
C VAL A 369 20.96 6.19 0.36
N ILE A 370 21.26 6.97 1.40
CA ILE A 370 20.24 7.69 2.17
C ILE A 370 20.45 9.19 1.89
N PRO A 371 19.44 9.93 1.42
CA PRO A 371 19.55 11.37 1.27
C PRO A 371 19.67 12.05 2.64
N ASP A 372 20.28 13.23 2.67
CA ASP A 372 20.32 14.07 3.87
C ASP A 372 19.01 14.86 4.02
N ASP A 373 18.61 15.15 5.26
CA ASP A 373 17.43 15.95 5.58
C ASP A 373 17.62 16.78 6.85
N ASP A 374 16.61 17.56 7.21
CA ASP A 374 16.68 18.47 8.36
C ASP A 374 16.32 17.81 9.71
N LEU A 375 16.10 16.48 9.75
CA LEU A 375 15.70 15.77 10.98
C LEU A 375 16.88 15.45 11.91
N ASP A 376 18.11 15.42 11.40
CA ASP A 376 19.34 15.22 12.18
C ASP A 376 20.50 15.94 11.49
N ARG A 377 21.47 16.45 12.27
CA ARG A 377 22.66 17.10 11.69
C ARG A 377 23.70 16.09 11.19
N ARG A 378 23.53 14.82 11.53
CA ARG A 378 24.45 13.75 11.19
C ARG A 378 24.00 13.10 9.89
N VAL A 379 24.93 12.95 8.96
CA VAL A 379 24.67 12.29 7.67
C VAL A 379 24.33 10.81 7.89
N PRO A 380 23.11 10.36 7.53
CA PRO A 380 22.73 8.95 7.61
C PRO A 380 23.41 8.14 6.51
N ARG A 381 23.65 6.85 6.76
CA ARG A 381 24.16 5.91 5.76
C ARG A 381 23.72 4.48 6.05
N PHE A 382 23.82 3.63 5.05
CA PHE A 382 23.72 2.18 5.24
C PHE A 382 25.03 1.59 5.74
N GLU A 383 24.93 0.53 6.53
CA GLU A 383 25.99 -0.38 6.89
C GLU A 383 25.61 -1.79 6.45
N PHE A 384 26.57 -2.50 5.86
CA PHE A 384 26.44 -3.86 5.38
C PHE A 384 27.11 -4.84 6.34
N VAL A 385 26.39 -5.87 6.76
CA VAL A 385 26.86 -6.91 7.68
C VAL A 385 26.82 -8.25 6.94
N ALA A 386 27.96 -8.63 6.35
CA ALA A 386 28.07 -9.82 5.51
C ALA A 386 27.81 -11.14 6.26
N ASP A 387 28.26 -11.23 7.52
CA ASP A 387 28.10 -12.42 8.36
C ASP A 387 27.39 -12.05 9.69
N PRO A 388 26.05 -12.16 9.74
CA PRO A 388 25.28 -11.82 10.93
C PRO A 388 25.35 -12.90 12.03
N ALA A 389 25.88 -14.09 11.74
CA ALA A 389 25.89 -15.24 12.65
C ALA A 389 26.99 -15.15 13.72
N ARG A 390 26.93 -14.14 14.61
CA ARG A 390 27.89 -13.97 15.73
C ARG A 390 27.30 -14.06 17.14
N ARG A 391 26.03 -14.46 17.28
CA ARG A 391 25.42 -14.70 18.62
C ARG A 391 25.55 -16.17 19.04
N ARG A 392 25.45 -16.43 20.34
CA ARG A 392 25.30 -17.79 20.90
C ARG A 392 24.12 -18.46 20.21
N GLN A 393 24.39 -19.46 19.39
CA GLN A 393 23.41 -20.30 18.71
C GLN A 393 23.32 -21.65 19.40
N THR A 394 22.12 -22.18 19.48
CA THR A 394 21.87 -23.60 19.79
C THR A 394 22.44 -24.48 18.68
N ARG A 395 22.70 -25.75 18.98
CA ARG A 395 23.16 -26.73 17.97
C ARG A 395 22.20 -26.84 16.78
N LYS A 396 20.89 -26.69 17.01
CA LYS A 396 19.88 -26.69 15.95
C LYS A 396 20.04 -25.50 15.01
N GLU A 397 20.22 -24.29 15.57
CA GLU A 397 20.44 -23.07 14.79
C GLU A 397 21.75 -23.13 13.99
N GLN A 398 22.81 -23.69 14.57
CA GLN A 398 24.08 -23.89 13.85
C GLN A 398 23.92 -24.82 12.63
N LEU A 399 23.17 -25.91 12.78
CA LEU A 399 22.90 -26.82 11.66
C LEU A 399 22.05 -26.16 10.56
N LEU A 400 21.06 -25.35 10.94
CA LEU A 400 20.27 -24.58 9.98
C LEU A 400 21.12 -23.54 9.24
N GLU A 401 22.02 -22.87 9.96
CA GLU A 401 22.95 -21.89 9.39
C GLU A 401 23.95 -22.54 8.44
N GLN A 402 24.44 -23.75 8.74
CA GLN A 402 25.31 -24.51 7.84
C GLN A 402 24.57 -24.97 6.57
N ALA A 403 23.31 -25.40 6.72
CA ALA A 403 22.51 -25.91 5.60
C ALA A 403 22.03 -24.80 4.65
N ASN A 404 21.64 -23.66 5.21
CA ASN A 404 21.12 -22.52 4.46
C ASN A 404 21.51 -21.23 5.20
N PRO A 405 22.71 -20.66 5.02
CA PRO A 405 23.15 -19.56 5.85
C PRO A 405 22.28 -18.30 5.66
N MET A 406 22.15 -17.46 6.67
CA MET A 406 21.36 -16.24 6.59
C MET A 406 21.98 -15.27 5.57
N PRO A 407 21.19 -14.55 4.76
CA PRO A 407 21.74 -13.53 3.88
C PRO A 407 22.34 -12.37 4.70
N PRO A 408 23.19 -11.54 4.07
CA PRO A 408 23.72 -10.33 4.70
C PRO A 408 22.62 -9.42 5.27
N ILE A 409 22.93 -8.69 6.34
CA ILE A 409 22.03 -7.70 6.94
C ILE A 409 22.43 -6.30 6.49
N ILE A 410 21.43 -5.50 6.11
CA ILE A 410 21.58 -4.06 5.86
C ILE A 410 20.92 -3.31 7.01
N ARG A 411 21.61 -2.30 7.55
CA ARG A 411 21.05 -1.40 8.56
C ARG A 411 21.39 0.03 8.24
N SER A 412 20.58 0.98 8.70
CA SER A 412 20.96 2.38 8.71
C SER A 412 21.66 2.76 10.02
N VAL A 413 22.50 3.78 9.97
CA VAL A 413 23.05 4.44 11.15
C VAL A 413 22.89 5.94 11.04
N LYS A 414 22.84 6.61 12.20
CA LYS A 414 22.62 8.07 12.31
C LYS A 414 21.31 8.53 11.67
N LEU A 415 20.35 7.62 11.49
CA LEU A 415 19.05 7.92 10.90
C LEU A 415 18.09 8.41 11.99
N SER A 416 17.30 9.42 11.65
CA SER A 416 16.26 9.99 12.53
C SER A 416 14.88 9.67 11.96
N PRO A 417 13.88 9.38 12.80
CA PRO A 417 13.91 9.34 14.26
C PRO A 417 14.53 8.08 14.84
N ARG A 418 14.83 7.08 14.01
CA ARG A 418 15.38 5.80 14.48
C ARG A 418 16.14 5.09 13.36
N ASN A 419 17.13 4.29 13.74
CA ASN A 419 17.83 3.44 12.80
C ASN A 419 16.92 2.27 12.38
N LEU A 420 17.11 1.81 11.15
CA LEU A 420 16.38 0.70 10.51
C LEU A 420 17.34 -0.48 10.38
N GLN A 421 16.82 -1.70 10.49
CA GLN A 421 17.60 -2.90 10.24
C GLN A 421 16.74 -3.95 9.53
N LEU A 422 17.29 -4.51 8.47
CA LEU A 422 16.76 -5.69 7.81
C LEU A 422 16.86 -6.90 8.74
N ARG A 423 15.75 -7.59 8.98
CA ARG A 423 15.68 -8.84 9.72
C ARG A 423 15.20 -9.95 8.81
N TRP A 424 15.98 -11.02 8.71
CA TRP A 424 15.60 -12.25 8.03
C TRP A 424 14.83 -13.19 8.95
N ILE A 425 13.81 -13.84 8.40
CA ILE A 425 13.06 -14.92 9.04
C ILE A 425 13.10 -16.12 8.10
N ARG A 426 13.48 -17.29 8.62
CA ARG A 426 13.45 -18.53 7.85
C ARG A 426 12.01 -18.97 7.61
N ASN A 427 11.71 -19.42 6.40
CA ASN A 427 10.42 -20.03 6.08
C ASN A 427 10.21 -21.31 6.91
N GLU A 428 8.96 -21.75 7.08
CA GLU A 428 8.62 -22.92 7.90
C GLU A 428 9.31 -24.22 7.42
N ASP A 429 9.53 -24.34 6.10
CA ASP A 429 10.23 -25.45 5.45
C ASP A 429 11.77 -25.31 5.48
N ASN A 430 12.29 -24.17 5.97
CA ASN A 430 13.70 -23.78 6.05
C ASN A 430 14.42 -23.71 4.68
N THR A 431 13.69 -23.64 3.57
CA THR A 431 14.29 -23.59 2.22
C THR A 431 14.65 -22.18 1.76
N GLY A 432 14.15 -21.15 2.44
CA GLY A 432 14.40 -19.76 2.11
C GLY A 432 14.07 -18.81 3.25
N PHE A 433 13.97 -17.53 2.91
CA PHE A 433 13.73 -16.46 3.86
C PHE A 433 12.62 -15.52 3.41
N ILE A 434 11.96 -14.92 4.40
CA ILE A 434 11.23 -13.66 4.28
C ILE A 434 11.94 -12.60 5.11
N TRP A 435 11.58 -11.34 4.94
CA TRP A 435 12.23 -10.23 5.64
C TRP A 435 11.23 -9.28 6.27
N HIS A 436 11.70 -8.56 7.30
CA HIS A 436 11.03 -7.43 7.92
C HIS A 436 12.05 -6.30 8.14
N VAL A 437 11.57 -5.07 8.29
CA VAL A 437 12.39 -3.93 8.69
C VAL A 437 12.05 -3.57 10.13
N ASP A 438 13.04 -3.71 11.02
CA ASP A 438 12.90 -3.42 12.44
C ASP A 438 13.53 -2.05 12.80
N PHE A 439 13.04 -1.44 13.87
CA PHE A 439 13.64 -0.24 14.45
C PHE A 439 14.71 -0.60 15.49
N THR A 440 15.93 -0.08 15.32
CA THR A 440 17.04 -0.28 16.27
C THR A 440 17.30 0.96 17.12
N SER A 441 18.20 0.89 18.11
CA SER A 441 18.60 2.09 18.87
C SER A 441 19.33 3.08 17.97
N LYS A 442 19.22 4.39 18.27
CA LYS A 442 19.93 5.45 17.55
C LYS A 442 21.45 5.33 17.66
#